data_AF-A0A2I0K7W1-F1
#
_entry.id   AF-A0A2I0K7W1-F1
#
_cell.length_a   1.000
_cell.length_b   1.000
_cell.length_c   1.000
_cell.angle_alpha   90.00
_cell.angle_beta   90.00
_cell.angle_gamma   90.00
#
_symmetry.space_group_name_H-M   'P 1'
#
loop_
_entity.id
_entity.type
_entity.pdbx_description
1 polymer ?
#
loop_
_entity_poly.entity_id
_entity_poly.type
_entity_poly.pdbx_seq_one_letter_code
_entity_poly.pdbx_strand_id
1 'polypeptide(L)'
;MAQQQSSRLNRLLTLLDTGSTQATRFAAARQIGDIAKSHPQDLTSLLKKVAQYLRSKNWDTRVAAAHAIGAISQNVKHTSWTDLFSTIETKMSDVGMTGALQDVLAWPAFHSKVLSSVSFRSFDLNKVLEFGALLASGGQEYDVAADNSKNPRDRLARQKQNLRRRLGQ
;
A
#
# COMPACT_ATOMS: atom_id res chain seq x y z
N MET A 1 -6.43 -37.19 -9.29
CA MET A 1 -5.63 -35.94 -9.19
C MET A 1 -6.32 -34.88 -10.03
N ALA A 2 -7.08 -33.97 -9.40
CA ALA A 2 -7.80 -32.94 -10.13
C ALA A 2 -6.81 -31.87 -10.59
N GLN A 3 -6.59 -31.74 -11.90
CA GLN A 3 -5.96 -30.57 -12.49
C GLN A 3 -6.82 -29.35 -12.18
N GLN A 4 -6.45 -28.64 -11.13
CA GLN A 4 -7.07 -27.36 -10.77
C GLN A 4 -6.75 -26.40 -11.92
N GLN A 5 -7.73 -26.17 -12.80
CA GLN A 5 -7.58 -25.22 -13.90
C GLN A 5 -7.20 -23.86 -13.31
N SER A 6 -5.93 -23.49 -13.44
CA SER A 6 -5.43 -22.23 -12.91
C SER A 6 -6.12 -21.10 -13.67
N SER A 7 -6.80 -20.19 -12.97
CA SER A 7 -7.37 -18.99 -13.57
C SER A 7 -6.29 -18.20 -14.32
N ARG A 8 -6.68 -17.41 -15.33
CA ARG A 8 -5.74 -16.54 -16.07
C ARG A 8 -4.88 -15.69 -15.13
N LEU A 9 -5.49 -15.16 -14.06
CA LEU A 9 -4.78 -14.42 -13.02
C LEU A 9 -3.71 -15.28 -12.32
N ASN A 10 -4.02 -16.51 -11.93
CA ASN A 10 -3.04 -17.39 -11.28
C ASN A 10 -1.83 -17.66 -12.20
N ARG A 11 -2.05 -17.83 -13.51
CA ARG A 11 -0.94 -17.99 -14.48
C ARG A 11 -0.06 -16.74 -14.54
N LEU A 12 -0.67 -15.55 -14.54
CA LEU A 12 0.08 -14.28 -14.54
C LEU A 12 0.88 -14.09 -13.24
N LEU A 13 0.30 -14.46 -12.09
CA LEU A 13 1.00 -14.43 -10.81
C LEU A 13 2.17 -15.43 -10.78
N THR A 14 2.02 -16.61 -11.38
CA THR A 14 3.13 -17.55 -11.58
C THR A 14 4.21 -16.96 -12.47
N LEU A 15 3.87 -16.36 -13.62
CA LEU A 15 4.83 -15.72 -14.51
C LEU A 15 5.57 -14.54 -13.88
N LEU A 16 4.94 -13.85 -12.94
CA LEU A 16 5.57 -12.78 -12.18
C LEU A 16 6.72 -13.30 -11.30
N ASP A 17 6.64 -14.54 -10.82
CA ASP A 17 7.64 -15.19 -9.96
C ASP A 17 8.64 -16.06 -10.75
N THR A 18 8.17 -16.82 -11.72
CA THR A 18 8.95 -17.81 -12.47
C THR A 18 9.26 -17.42 -13.91
N GLY A 19 8.90 -16.21 -14.34
CA GLY A 19 9.21 -15.71 -15.68
C GLY A 19 10.71 -15.78 -15.96
N SER A 20 11.07 -16.39 -17.10
CA SER A 20 12.46 -16.64 -17.51
C SER A 20 13.25 -15.39 -17.85
N THR A 21 12.57 -14.31 -18.23
CA THR A 21 13.18 -13.01 -18.54
C THR A 21 12.46 -11.88 -17.81
N GLN A 22 13.16 -10.77 -17.59
CA GLN A 22 12.58 -9.55 -17.04
C GLN A 22 11.42 -9.03 -17.91
N ALA A 23 11.57 -9.09 -19.24
CA ALA A 23 10.52 -8.71 -20.17
C ALA A 23 9.23 -9.52 -19.97
N THR A 24 9.34 -10.85 -19.80
CA THR A 24 8.18 -11.72 -19.53
C THR A 24 7.50 -11.34 -18.21
N ARG A 25 8.27 -11.09 -17.15
CA ARG A 25 7.74 -10.69 -15.85
C ARG A 25 7.01 -9.35 -15.92
N PHE A 26 7.57 -8.38 -16.65
CA PHE A 26 6.98 -7.05 -16.82
C PHE A 26 5.73 -7.08 -17.71
N ALA A 27 5.71 -7.93 -18.74
CA ALA A 27 4.52 -8.18 -19.53
C ALA A 27 3.39 -8.78 -18.67
N ALA A 28 3.72 -9.73 -17.78
CA ALA A 28 2.75 -10.28 -16.83
C ALA A 28 2.24 -9.22 -15.84
N ALA A 29 3.13 -8.40 -15.29
CA ALA A 29 2.80 -7.27 -14.42
C ALA A 29 1.84 -6.28 -15.08
N ARG A 30 2.06 -5.94 -16.36
CA ARG A 30 1.17 -5.07 -17.13
C ARG A 30 -0.22 -5.68 -17.30
N GLN A 31 -0.30 -6.96 -17.67
CA GLN A 31 -1.59 -7.65 -17.79
C GLN A 31 -2.35 -7.74 -16.46
N ILE A 32 -1.64 -7.86 -15.33
CA ILE A 32 -2.26 -7.79 -14.00
C ILE A 32 -2.90 -6.42 -13.77
N GLY A 33 -2.25 -5.33 -14.19
CA GLY A 33 -2.83 -3.98 -14.16
C GLY A 33 -4.10 -3.85 -15.01
N ASP A 34 -4.10 -4.41 -16.21
CA ASP A 34 -5.29 -4.40 -17.10
C ASP A 34 -6.47 -5.20 -16.49
N ILE A 35 -6.17 -6.28 -15.75
CA ILE A 35 -7.20 -7.01 -14.98
C ILE A 35 -7.78 -6.14 -13.88
N ALA A 36 -6.94 -5.36 -13.17
CA ALA A 36 -7.42 -4.44 -12.13
C ALA A 36 -8.35 -3.36 -12.71
N LYS A 37 -8.08 -2.89 -13.93
CA LYS A 37 -8.94 -1.94 -14.65
C LYS A 37 -10.32 -2.51 -14.95
N SER A 38 -10.37 -3.77 -15.39
CA SER A 38 -11.60 -4.44 -15.80
C SER A 38 -12.43 -4.97 -14.63
N HIS A 39 -11.80 -5.24 -13.48
CA HIS A 39 -12.46 -5.78 -12.28
C HIS A 39 -12.17 -4.94 -11.02
N PRO A 40 -12.67 -3.69 -10.91
CA PRO A 40 -12.38 -2.83 -9.77
C PRO A 40 -12.82 -3.40 -8.41
N GLN A 41 -13.89 -4.21 -8.39
CA GLN A 41 -14.40 -4.87 -7.18
C GLN A 41 -13.39 -5.83 -6.54
N ASP A 42 -12.49 -6.41 -7.34
CA ASP A 42 -11.51 -7.40 -6.88
C ASP A 42 -10.15 -6.78 -6.54
N LEU A 43 -10.00 -5.46 -6.67
CA LEU A 43 -8.74 -4.74 -6.48
C LEU A 43 -8.05 -5.06 -5.15
N THR A 44 -8.81 -5.08 -4.05
CA THR A 44 -8.26 -5.37 -2.71
C THR A 44 -7.72 -6.80 -2.63
N SER A 45 -8.41 -7.76 -3.24
CA SER A 45 -8.00 -9.17 -3.27
C SER A 45 -6.75 -9.34 -4.14
N LEU A 46 -6.72 -8.69 -5.30
CA LEU A 46 -5.58 -8.68 -6.21
C LEU A 46 -4.32 -8.09 -5.55
N LEU A 47 -4.44 -6.92 -4.92
CA LEU A 47 -3.32 -6.27 -4.24
C LEU A 47 -2.75 -7.13 -3.12
N LYS A 48 -3.59 -7.83 -2.34
CA LYS A 48 -3.12 -8.78 -1.32
C LYS A 48 -2.29 -9.90 -1.94
N LYS A 49 -2.73 -10.46 -3.08
CA LYS A 49 -2.00 -11.50 -3.81
C LYS A 49 -0.70 -11.00 -4.43
N VAL A 50 -0.65 -9.78 -4.96
CA VAL A 50 0.60 -9.23 -5.52
C VAL A 50 1.57 -8.83 -4.40
N ALA A 51 1.07 -8.28 -3.29
CA ALA A 51 1.88 -7.81 -2.17
C ALA A 51 2.67 -8.93 -1.47
N GLN A 52 2.24 -10.19 -1.56
CA GLN A 52 3.02 -11.31 -1.03
C GLN A 52 4.36 -11.48 -1.76
N TYR A 53 4.40 -11.17 -3.08
CA TYR A 53 5.60 -11.31 -3.92
C TYR A 53 6.64 -10.22 -3.66
N LEU A 54 6.26 -9.09 -3.04
CA LEU A 54 7.21 -8.07 -2.56
C LEU A 54 8.16 -8.60 -1.49
N ARG A 55 7.78 -9.68 -0.79
CA ARG A 55 8.61 -10.35 0.22
C ARG A 55 9.32 -11.59 -0.32
N SER A 56 9.31 -11.82 -1.63
CA SER A 56 10.03 -12.95 -2.22
C SER A 56 11.54 -12.83 -1.96
N LYS A 57 12.21 -13.97 -1.76
CA LYS A 57 13.68 -14.02 -1.64
C LYS A 57 14.36 -13.64 -2.97
N ASN A 58 13.68 -13.88 -4.10
CA ASN A 58 14.19 -13.52 -5.41
C ASN A 58 14.03 -12.01 -5.68
N TRP A 59 15.14 -11.34 -5.98
CA TRP A 59 15.18 -9.92 -6.35
C TRP A 59 14.25 -9.61 -7.54
N ASP A 60 14.33 -10.39 -8.61
CA ASP A 60 13.55 -10.14 -9.84
C ASP A 60 12.05 -10.26 -9.61
N THR A 61 11.64 -11.19 -8.73
CA THR A 61 10.23 -11.32 -8.32
C THR A 61 9.78 -10.08 -7.57
N ARG A 62 10.60 -9.51 -6.67
CA ARG A 62 10.26 -8.27 -5.94
C ARG A 62 10.11 -7.09 -6.89
N VAL A 63 11.03 -6.95 -7.85
CA VAL A 63 11.00 -5.89 -8.87
C VAL A 63 9.75 -6.02 -9.74
N ALA A 64 9.45 -7.23 -10.23
CA ALA A 64 8.26 -7.50 -11.03
C ALA A 64 6.95 -7.23 -10.25
N ALA A 65 6.89 -7.61 -8.96
CA ALA A 65 5.76 -7.33 -8.09
C ALA A 65 5.55 -5.81 -7.90
N ALA A 66 6.62 -5.06 -7.70
CA ALA A 66 6.56 -3.60 -7.63
C ALA A 66 6.05 -2.99 -8.93
N HIS A 67 6.52 -3.48 -10.08
CA HIS A 67 5.99 -3.08 -11.39
C HIS A 67 4.50 -3.41 -11.55
N ALA A 68 4.04 -4.56 -11.07
CA ALA A 68 2.62 -4.92 -11.12
C ALA A 68 1.77 -3.98 -10.26
N ILE A 69 2.24 -3.60 -9.07
CA ILE A 69 1.56 -2.61 -8.22
C ILE A 69 1.50 -1.25 -8.92
N GLY A 70 2.58 -0.82 -9.57
CA GLY A 70 2.59 0.40 -10.39
C GLY A 70 1.62 0.33 -11.58
N ALA A 71 1.56 -0.80 -12.27
CA ALA A 71 0.61 -0.99 -13.37
C ALA A 71 -0.85 -1.04 -12.90
N ILE A 72 -1.10 -1.59 -11.70
CA ILE A 72 -2.42 -1.54 -11.05
C ILE A 72 -2.76 -0.08 -10.72
N SER A 73 -1.86 0.67 -10.08
CA SER A 73 -2.16 2.03 -9.65
C SER A 73 -2.50 2.94 -10.82
N GLN A 74 -1.78 2.85 -11.94
CA GLN A 74 -2.05 3.62 -13.17
C GLN A 74 -3.41 3.31 -13.81
N ASN A 75 -3.95 2.11 -13.57
CA ASN A 75 -5.16 1.62 -14.21
C ASN A 75 -6.41 1.75 -13.34
N VAL A 76 -6.25 2.06 -12.05
CA VAL A 76 -7.34 2.33 -11.12
C VAL A 76 -7.77 3.79 -11.27
N LYS A 77 -9.07 4.06 -11.28
CA LYS A 77 -9.59 5.44 -11.31
C LYS A 77 -9.12 6.18 -10.05
N HIS A 78 -8.31 7.20 -10.24
CA HIS A 78 -7.94 8.11 -9.16
C HIS A 78 -9.09 9.06 -8.89
N THR A 79 -9.50 9.18 -7.63
CA THR A 79 -10.39 10.27 -7.23
C THR A 79 -9.59 11.57 -7.33
N SER A 80 -9.98 12.45 -8.24
CA SER A 80 -9.34 13.75 -8.36
C SER A 80 -9.73 14.64 -7.17
N TRP A 81 -8.93 15.67 -6.90
CA TRP A 81 -9.32 16.68 -5.91
C TRP A 81 -10.65 17.34 -6.26
N THR A 82 -10.92 17.54 -7.55
CA THR A 82 -12.21 18.05 -8.04
C THR A 82 -13.36 17.10 -7.73
N ASP A 83 -13.19 15.78 -7.90
CA ASP A 83 -14.24 14.81 -7.56
C ASP A 83 -14.48 14.74 -6.04
N LEU A 84 -13.42 14.91 -5.24
CA LEU A 84 -13.55 14.99 -3.78
C LEU A 84 -14.33 16.24 -3.38
N PHE A 85 -13.98 17.40 -3.95
CA PHE A 85 -14.69 18.65 -3.67
C PHE A 85 -16.15 18.58 -4.09
N SER A 86 -16.46 18.08 -5.29
CA SER A 86 -17.85 17.91 -5.73
C SER A 86 -18.63 16.96 -4.81
N THR A 87 -18.00 15.87 -4.36
CA THR A 87 -18.63 14.92 -3.41
C THR A 87 -18.93 15.60 -2.06
N ILE A 88 -18.02 16.46 -1.59
CA ILE A 88 -18.17 17.22 -0.36
C ILE A 88 -19.32 18.23 -0.49
N GLU A 89 -19.36 18.97 -1.60
CA GLU A 89 -20.42 19.94 -1.91
C GLU A 89 -21.80 19.27 -1.99
N THR A 90 -21.91 18.11 -2.63
CA THR A 90 -23.17 17.36 -2.68
C THR A 90 -23.61 16.92 -1.28
N LYS A 91 -22.68 16.47 -0.44
CA LYS A 91 -23.00 16.08 0.93
C LYS A 91 -23.35 17.26 1.83
N MET A 92 -22.77 18.42 1.61
CA MET A 92 -23.13 19.65 2.34
C MET A 92 -24.54 20.12 2.00
N SER A 93 -24.89 20.04 0.71
CA SER A 93 -26.23 20.38 0.23
C SER A 93 -27.29 19.47 0.85
N ASP A 94 -27.02 18.16 0.96
CA ASP A 94 -27.90 17.19 1.63
C ASP A 94 -28.07 17.46 3.13
N VAL A 95 -27.08 18.05 3.78
CA VAL A 95 -27.09 18.36 5.23
C VAL A 95 -27.52 19.81 5.51
N GLY A 96 -27.84 20.59 4.46
CA GLY A 96 -28.29 21.98 4.58
C GLY A 96 -27.21 22.95 5.08
N MET A 97 -25.93 22.60 4.93
CA MET A 97 -24.82 23.48 5.32
C MET A 97 -24.46 24.44 4.19
N THR A 98 -24.69 25.74 4.41
CA THR A 98 -24.33 26.84 3.50
C THR A 98 -23.04 27.51 3.98
N GLY A 99 -21.89 27.02 3.53
CA GLY A 99 -20.58 27.63 3.83
C GLY A 99 -19.60 27.46 2.67
N ALA A 100 -18.68 28.40 2.50
CA ALA A 100 -17.64 28.28 1.48
C ALA A 100 -16.75 27.07 1.77
N LEU A 101 -16.36 26.32 0.74
CA LEU A 101 -15.58 25.08 0.87
C LEU A 101 -14.24 25.30 1.62
N GLN A 102 -13.70 26.52 1.55
CA GLN A 102 -12.54 27.00 2.29
C GLN A 102 -12.72 26.93 3.82
N ASP A 103 -13.92 27.25 4.33
CA ASP A 103 -14.23 27.27 5.76
C ASP A 103 -14.39 25.85 6.34
N VAL A 104 -14.73 24.88 5.49
CA VAL A 104 -14.92 23.47 5.88
C VAL A 104 -13.58 22.74 5.92
N LEU A 105 -12.67 23.03 4.99
CA LEU A 105 -11.29 22.53 5.07
C LEU A 105 -10.54 23.09 6.30
N ALA A 106 -10.95 24.25 6.81
CA ALA A 106 -10.46 24.82 8.06
C ALA A 106 -11.08 24.17 9.32
N TRP A 107 -12.05 23.25 9.18
CA TRP A 107 -12.70 22.59 10.31
C TRP A 107 -11.71 21.64 11.01
N PRO A 108 -11.51 21.77 12.34
CA PRO A 108 -10.64 20.88 13.12
C PRO A 108 -10.91 19.37 12.96
N ALA A 109 -12.11 18.97 12.53
CA ALA A 109 -12.48 17.57 12.30
C ALA A 109 -11.85 16.97 11.02
N PHE A 110 -11.47 17.81 10.05
CA PHE A 110 -10.80 17.39 8.81
C PHE A 110 -9.28 17.29 8.95
N HIS A 111 -8.71 17.75 10.07
CA HIS A 111 -7.34 17.41 10.42
C HIS A 111 -7.24 15.91 10.62
N SER A 112 -6.66 15.21 9.64
CA SER A 112 -6.51 13.78 9.73
C SER A 112 -5.73 13.44 11.01
N LYS A 113 -6.30 12.57 11.85
CA LYS A 113 -5.55 11.83 12.89
C LYS A 113 -4.41 10.99 12.28
N VAL A 114 -4.33 10.90 10.96
CA VAL A 114 -3.28 10.18 10.22
C VAL A 114 -1.94 10.92 10.29
N LEU A 115 -1.95 12.25 10.40
CA LEU A 115 -0.72 13.08 10.46
C LEU A 115 -0.23 13.37 11.88
N SER A 116 -0.96 12.98 12.93
CA SER A 116 -0.62 13.36 14.31
C SER A 116 0.61 12.65 14.90
N SER A 117 1.35 11.87 14.12
CA SER A 117 2.43 11.02 14.65
C SER A 117 3.85 11.45 14.28
N VAL A 118 4.08 12.13 13.16
CA VAL A 118 5.45 12.54 12.75
C VAL A 118 5.34 13.76 11.82
N SER A 119 5.90 14.90 12.22
CA SER A 119 6.05 16.08 11.35
C SER A 119 7.45 16.11 10.77
N PHE A 120 7.58 16.48 9.49
CA PHE A 120 8.90 16.69 8.88
C PHE A 120 9.68 17.79 9.61
N ARG A 121 9.00 18.83 10.13
CA ARG A 121 9.66 19.92 10.88
C ARG A 121 10.24 19.45 12.22
N SER A 122 9.70 18.39 12.81
CA SER A 122 10.18 17.81 14.07
C SER A 122 11.10 16.62 13.86
N PHE A 123 11.50 16.33 12.62
CA PHE A 123 12.41 15.24 12.32
C PHE A 123 13.85 15.66 12.64
N ASP A 124 14.50 14.92 13.54
CA ASP A 124 15.87 15.18 13.97
C ASP A 124 16.75 13.99 13.64
N LEU A 125 17.68 14.21 12.70
CA LEU A 125 18.59 13.17 12.24
C LEU A 125 19.49 12.67 13.36
N ASN A 126 19.90 13.52 14.31
CA ASN A 126 20.79 13.12 15.40
C ASN A 126 20.11 12.09 16.29
N LYS A 127 18.83 12.29 16.60
CA LYS A 127 18.02 11.31 17.33
C LYS A 127 17.88 9.99 16.56
N VAL A 128 17.70 10.05 15.23
CA VAL A 128 17.64 8.82 14.42
C VAL A 128 18.98 8.07 14.44
N LEU A 129 20.11 8.78 14.46
CA LEU A 129 21.43 8.15 14.55
C LEU A 129 21.70 7.57 15.94
N GLU A 130 21.20 8.21 17.00
CA GLU A 130 21.37 7.76 18.38
C GLU A 130 20.48 6.55 18.73
N PHE A 131 19.20 6.60 18.34
CA PHE A 131 18.20 5.58 18.71
C PHE A 131 17.89 4.57 17.60
N GLY A 132 18.26 4.86 16.36
CA GLY A 132 17.95 4.05 15.19
C GLY A 132 19.08 3.10 14.80
N ALA A 133 18.71 1.88 14.40
CA ALA A 133 19.63 1.01 13.67
C ALA A 133 19.61 1.35 12.18
N LEU A 134 20.70 1.95 11.68
CA LEU A 134 21.01 2.10 10.24
C LEU A 134 21.73 0.86 9.69
N LEU A 135 21.33 -0.32 10.15
CA LEU A 135 21.87 -1.57 9.63
C LEU A 135 21.08 -2.00 8.41
N ALA A 136 21.74 -2.75 7.52
CA ALA A 136 21.05 -3.46 6.46
C ALA A 136 19.94 -4.31 7.08
N SER A 137 18.71 -4.13 6.60
CA SER A 137 17.56 -4.95 7.00
C SER A 137 17.88 -6.43 6.74
N GLY A 138 17.88 -7.25 7.78
CA GLY A 138 18.11 -8.69 7.68
C GLY A 138 16.94 -9.46 7.04
N GLY A 139 15.82 -8.77 6.76
CA GLY A 139 14.61 -9.33 6.17
C GLY A 139 13.70 -10.04 7.18
N GLN A 140 14.27 -10.47 8.31
CA GLN A 140 13.56 -11.15 9.41
C GLN A 140 12.52 -10.24 10.09
N GLU A 141 12.67 -8.92 10.03
CA GLU A 141 11.68 -7.97 10.54
C GLU A 141 10.35 -8.00 9.76
N TYR A 142 10.34 -8.59 8.55
CA TYR A 142 9.15 -8.74 7.72
C TYR A 142 8.54 -10.14 7.80
N ASP A 143 9.20 -11.09 8.48
CA ASP A 143 8.69 -12.45 8.64
C ASP A 143 7.51 -12.46 9.61
N VAL A 144 6.31 -12.56 9.04
CA VAL A 144 5.04 -12.64 9.77
C VAL A 144 5.00 -13.85 10.72
N ALA A 145 5.74 -14.91 10.42
CA ALA A 145 5.85 -16.10 11.27
C ALA A 145 6.68 -15.88 12.55
N ALA A 146 7.57 -14.88 12.56
CA ALA A 146 8.39 -14.55 13.73
C ALA A 146 7.61 -13.70 14.77
N ASP A 147 6.44 -13.19 14.40
CA ASP A 147 5.61 -12.36 15.28
C ASP A 147 4.58 -13.24 16.01
N ASN A 148 4.77 -13.42 17.32
CA ASN A 148 3.87 -14.17 18.21
C ASN A 148 2.47 -13.53 18.36
N SER A 149 2.21 -12.37 17.75
CA SER A 149 0.89 -11.75 17.76
C SER A 149 -0.07 -12.45 16.79
N LYS A 150 -1.12 -13.07 17.35
CA LYS A 150 -2.17 -13.76 16.57
C LYS A 150 -3.02 -12.83 15.71
N ASN A 151 -2.98 -11.50 15.94
CA ASN A 151 -3.84 -10.51 15.30
C ASN A 151 -3.04 -9.48 14.46
N PRO A 152 -3.34 -9.32 13.16
CA PRO A 152 -2.67 -8.36 12.29
C PRO A 152 -2.73 -6.90 12.75
N ARG A 153 -3.80 -6.49 13.47
CA ARG A 153 -3.93 -5.13 13.99
C ARG A 153 -2.94 -4.85 15.12
N ASP A 154 -2.75 -5.81 16.02
CA ASP A 154 -1.85 -5.67 17.17
C ASP A 154 -0.40 -5.68 16.71
N ARG A 155 -0.07 -6.51 15.71
CA ARG A 155 1.22 -6.45 15.01
C ARG A 155 1.50 -5.05 14.47
N LEU A 156 0.55 -4.48 13.74
CA LEU A 156 0.71 -3.16 13.15
C LEU A 156 0.91 -2.08 14.22
N ALA A 157 0.19 -2.16 15.34
CA ALA A 157 0.35 -1.25 16.46
C ALA A 157 1.76 -1.34 17.08
N ARG A 158 2.27 -2.56 17.29
CA ARG A 158 3.64 -2.79 17.80
C ARG A 158 4.70 -2.28 16.82
N GLN A 159 4.55 -2.56 15.52
CA GLN A 159 5.45 -2.07 14.48
C GLN A 159 5.49 -0.54 14.45
N LYS A 160 4.33 0.13 14.58
CA LYS A 160 4.25 1.60 14.70
C LYS A 160 4.98 2.11 15.96
N GLN A 161 4.81 1.46 17.10
CA GLN A 161 5.51 1.84 18.33
C GLN A 161 7.03 1.69 18.21
N ASN A 162 7.50 0.58 17.62
CA ASN A 162 8.93 0.34 17.41
C ASN A 162 9.53 1.34 16.42
N LEU A 163 8.79 1.73 15.37
CA LEU A 163 9.22 2.78 14.45
C LEU A 163 9.43 4.11 15.18
N ARG A 164 8.52 4.52 16.07
CA ARG A 164 8.65 5.77 16.84
C ARG A 164 9.91 5.76 17.72
N ARG A 165 10.16 4.67 18.42
CA ARG A 165 11.41 4.49 19.21
C ARG A 165 12.66 4.64 18.35
N ARG A 166 12.70 3.99 17.19
CA ARG A 166 13.85 4.07 16.25
C ARG A 166 14.04 5.46 15.65
N LEU A 167 12.98 6.27 15.61
CA LEU A 167 13.02 7.67 15.17
C LEU A 167 13.32 8.65 16.32
N GLY A 168 13.57 8.15 17.55
CA GLY A 168 13.84 8.97 18.73
C GLY A 168 12.63 9.76 19.23
N GLN A 169 11.44 9.18 19.14
CA GLN A 169 10.16 9.72 19.63
C GLN A 169 9.52 8.91 20.74
#